data_AF-A0A4R1UU22-F1
#
_entry.id   AF-A0A4R1UU22-F1
#
_cell.length_a   1.000
_cell.length_b   1.000
_cell.length_c   1.000
_cell.angle_alpha   90.00
_cell.angle_beta   90.00
_cell.angle_gamma   90.00
#
_symmetry.space_group_name_H-M   'P 1'
#
loop_
_entity.id
_entity.type
_entity.pdbx_description
1 polymer ?
#
loop_
_entity_poly.entity_id
_entity_poly.type
_entity_poly.pdbx_seq_one_letter_code
_entity_poly.pdbx_strand_id
1 'polypeptide(L)'
;MEKATVLISTAVALLTITACAGTDHGNTSASREPRRCFWPSDVRNFRAVNATTVNIRAGRDVYRLDLLGSCPNINWNERMGLMTTGSSTICVGSGLGTSVVTRGTAGRGQQRCPVQTITALTPEEVAALPGRERP
;
A
#
# COMPACT_ATOMS: atom_id res chain seq x y z
N MET A 1 38.13 -74.04 -2.62
CA MET A 1 37.47 -74.66 -3.79
C MET A 1 36.00 -74.33 -3.63
N GLU A 2 35.45 -73.46 -4.47
CA GLU A 2 34.08 -73.55 -5.02
C GLU A 2 33.83 -72.30 -5.86
N LYS A 3 33.53 -72.54 -7.14
CA LYS A 3 33.24 -71.55 -8.17
C LYS A 3 31.73 -71.33 -8.17
N ALA A 4 31.27 -70.08 -8.17
CA ALA A 4 29.93 -69.73 -8.60
C ALA A 4 30.04 -68.69 -9.72
N THR A 5 29.98 -69.20 -10.95
CA THR A 5 29.93 -68.45 -12.20
C THR A 5 28.47 -68.13 -12.52
N VAL A 6 28.09 -66.86 -12.63
CA VAL A 6 26.80 -66.44 -13.19
C VAL A 6 27.02 -65.31 -14.22
N LEU A 7 27.04 -65.74 -15.48
CA LEU A 7 26.40 -65.16 -16.70
C LEU A 7 26.38 -63.62 -16.92
N ILE A 8 27.34 -63.13 -17.72
CA ILE A 8 27.20 -62.50 -19.08
C ILE A 8 25.78 -61.96 -19.40
N SER A 9 25.52 -60.68 -19.76
CA SER A 9 26.01 -59.99 -20.97
C SER A 9 25.71 -58.48 -20.99
N THR A 10 26.49 -57.78 -21.80
CA THR A 10 26.66 -56.35 -22.12
C THR A 10 25.44 -55.55 -22.61
N ALA A 11 25.37 -54.24 -22.26
CA ALA A 11 25.25 -53.12 -23.21
C ALA A 11 25.38 -51.75 -22.51
N VAL A 12 26.28 -50.90 -23.03
CA VAL A 12 26.49 -49.49 -22.66
C VAL A 12 25.41 -48.63 -23.33
N ALA A 13 24.75 -47.74 -22.58
CA ALA A 13 23.97 -46.64 -23.14
C ALA A 13 24.01 -45.40 -22.23
N LEU A 14 24.38 -44.27 -22.85
CA LEU A 14 24.53 -42.94 -22.27
C LEU A 14 23.22 -42.44 -21.63
N LEU A 15 23.31 -41.81 -20.45
CA LEU A 15 22.26 -40.92 -19.93
C LEU A 15 22.81 -39.51 -19.78
N THR A 16 22.11 -38.62 -20.47
CA THR A 16 22.36 -37.21 -20.74
C THR A 16 22.09 -36.30 -19.54
N ILE A 17 22.88 -35.23 -19.47
CA ILE A 17 22.74 -34.08 -18.56
C ILE A 17 21.43 -33.35 -18.86
N THR A 18 20.63 -32.95 -17.85
CA THR A 18 19.82 -31.72 -17.93
C THR A 18 19.58 -31.16 -16.53
N ALA A 19 20.17 -30.00 -16.29
CA ALA A 19 19.97 -29.17 -15.12
C ALA A 19 18.59 -28.50 -15.15
N CYS A 20 17.96 -28.42 -13.98
CA CYS A 20 17.05 -27.32 -13.61
C CYS A 20 17.15 -27.18 -12.09
N ALA A 21 18.23 -26.55 -11.61
CA ALA A 21 18.22 -25.98 -10.26
C ALA A 21 17.21 -24.82 -10.30
N GLY A 22 15.98 -25.11 -9.89
CA GLY A 22 14.94 -24.10 -9.72
C GLY A 22 15.46 -23.05 -8.75
N THR A 23 15.66 -21.84 -9.25
CA THR A 23 15.87 -20.68 -8.40
C THR A 23 14.56 -20.40 -7.68
N ASP A 24 14.38 -20.95 -6.47
CA ASP A 24 13.44 -20.40 -5.50
C ASP A 24 14.01 -19.06 -5.01
N HIS A 25 13.97 -18.05 -5.87
CA HIS A 25 13.88 -16.69 -5.39
C HIS A 25 12.56 -16.63 -4.65
N GLY A 26 12.64 -16.77 -3.33
CA GLY A 26 11.58 -16.44 -2.40
C GLY A 26 11.10 -15.02 -2.69
N ASN A 27 10.18 -14.94 -3.64
CA ASN A 27 9.38 -13.77 -3.87
C ASN A 27 8.44 -13.76 -2.67
N THR A 28 8.92 -13.16 -1.57
CA THR A 28 8.08 -12.61 -0.52
C THR A 28 7.23 -11.56 -1.21
N SER A 29 6.22 -12.03 -1.95
CA SER A 29 5.08 -11.27 -2.36
C SER A 29 4.40 -10.95 -1.06
N ALA A 30 4.83 -9.87 -0.40
CA ALA A 30 3.97 -9.13 0.48
C ALA A 30 2.66 -9.02 -0.29
N SER A 31 1.62 -9.72 0.18
CA SER A 31 0.34 -9.83 -0.50
C SER A 31 -0.08 -8.43 -0.85
N ARG A 32 0.14 -8.04 -2.11
CA ARG A 32 -0.14 -6.68 -2.54
C ARG A 32 -1.64 -6.66 -2.68
N GLU A 33 -2.30 -6.21 -1.63
CA GLU A 33 -3.74 -6.02 -1.64
C GLU A 33 -4.10 -5.31 -2.96
N PRO A 34 -5.12 -5.80 -3.70
CA PRO A 34 -5.50 -5.20 -4.97
C PRO A 34 -5.59 -3.69 -4.78
N ARG A 35 -4.85 -2.93 -5.60
CA ARG A 35 -4.72 -1.48 -5.41
C ARG A 35 -6.09 -0.85 -5.56
N ARG A 36 -6.73 -0.57 -4.42
CA ARG A 36 -7.96 0.22 -4.36
C ARG A 36 -7.57 1.66 -4.68
N CYS A 37 -8.25 2.24 -5.65
CA CYS A 37 -8.05 3.64 -6.03
C CYS A 37 -9.39 4.36 -5.93
N PHE A 38 -9.33 5.66 -5.67
CA PHE A 38 -10.51 6.53 -5.58
C PHE A 38 -10.20 7.88 -6.25
N TRP A 39 -11.25 8.62 -6.62
CA TRP A 39 -11.08 9.97 -7.13
C TRP A 39 -11.00 10.97 -5.98
N PRO A 40 -10.17 12.03 -6.08
CA PRO A 40 -10.16 13.10 -5.07
C PRO A 40 -11.56 13.68 -4.79
N SER A 41 -12.42 13.73 -5.80
CA SER A 41 -13.81 14.20 -5.73
C SER A 41 -14.76 13.27 -4.97
N ASP A 42 -14.37 12.01 -4.73
CA ASP A 42 -15.19 11.04 -4.00
C ASP A 42 -15.06 11.19 -2.48
N VAL A 43 -14.11 12.00 -2.02
CA VAL A 43 -13.91 12.28 -0.60
C VAL A 43 -15.08 13.09 -0.07
N ARG A 44 -15.82 12.51 0.88
CA ARG A 44 -17.02 13.12 1.48
C ARG A 44 -16.78 13.68 2.87
N ASN A 45 -15.84 13.09 3.61
CA ASN A 45 -15.51 13.53 4.96
C ASN A 45 -14.06 13.18 5.31
N PHE A 46 -13.53 13.88 6.29
CA PHE A 46 -12.19 13.63 6.82
C PHE A 46 -12.12 13.89 8.32
N ARG A 47 -11.20 13.21 8.99
CA ARG A 47 -10.82 13.46 10.38
C ARG A 47 -9.31 13.41 10.51
N ALA A 48 -8.71 14.51 10.94
CA ALA A 48 -7.31 14.52 11.29
C ALA A 48 -7.14 13.84 12.66
N VAL A 49 -6.37 12.76 12.71
CA VAL A 49 -6.02 12.08 13.96
C VAL A 49 -5.00 12.92 14.71
N ASN A 50 -4.01 13.42 13.98
CA ASN A 50 -2.94 14.29 14.47
C ASN A 50 -2.37 15.10 13.29
N ALA A 51 -1.23 15.77 13.47
CA ALA A 51 -0.62 16.59 12.43
C ALA A 51 0.01 15.78 11.26
N THR A 52 0.16 14.46 11.40
CA THR A 52 0.80 13.58 10.41
C THR A 52 -0.14 12.50 9.87
N THR A 53 -1.34 12.35 10.42
CA THR A 53 -2.25 11.26 10.08
C THR A 53 -3.67 11.77 9.93
N VAL A 54 -4.29 11.43 8.80
CA VAL A 54 -5.64 11.86 8.44
C VAL A 54 -6.44 10.69 7.92
N ASN A 55 -7.61 10.44 8.51
CA ASN A 55 -8.56 9.48 7.98
C ASN A 55 -9.53 10.19 7.04
N ILE A 56 -9.79 9.60 5.89
CA ILE A 56 -10.73 10.12 4.89
C ILE A 56 -11.77 9.06 4.55
N ARG A 57 -12.97 9.52 4.22
CA ARG A 57 -14.02 8.67 3.67
C ARG A 57 -14.19 9.00 2.20
N ALA A 58 -13.92 8.03 1.32
CA ALA A 58 -14.15 8.14 -0.12
C ALA A 58 -15.18 7.10 -0.56
N GLY A 59 -16.37 7.57 -0.97
CA GLY A 59 -17.52 6.69 -1.19
C GLY A 59 -17.91 5.90 0.06
N ARG A 60 -17.82 4.56 -0.02
CA ARG A 60 -18.13 3.64 1.10
C ARG A 60 -16.92 3.27 1.95
N ASP A 61 -15.72 3.48 1.42
CA ASP A 61 -14.47 3.01 2.01
C ASP A 61 -13.79 4.14 2.80
N VAL A 62 -13.01 3.75 3.82
CA VAL A 62 -12.23 4.67 4.65
C VAL A 62 -10.75 4.40 4.41
N TYR A 63 -9.98 5.46 4.31
CA TYR A 63 -8.54 5.40 4.07
C TYR A 63 -7.80 6.21 5.13
N ARG A 64 -6.67 5.69 5.59
CA ARG A 64 -5.70 6.44 6.39
C ARG A 64 -4.62 7.01 5.48
N LEU A 65 -4.41 8.31 5.57
CA LEU A 65 -3.32 9.04 4.92
C LEU A 65 -2.27 9.35 5.98
N ASP A 66 -1.08 8.80 5.78
CA ASP A 66 0.09 9.13 6.57
C ASP A 66 0.92 10.15 5.78
N LEU A 67 1.15 11.32 6.37
CA LEU A 67 1.80 12.47 5.75
C LEU A 67 3.31 12.36 5.90
N LEU A 68 4.05 12.89 4.92
CA LEU A 68 5.52 12.89 4.91
C LEU A 68 6.11 13.72 6.07
N GLY A 69 5.36 14.69 6.57
CA GLY A 69 5.75 15.54 7.68
C GLY A 69 4.54 16.14 8.39
N SER A 70 4.81 16.92 9.42
CA SER A 70 3.76 17.62 10.16
C SER A 70 3.06 18.63 9.25
N CYS A 71 1.73 18.58 9.25
CA CYS A 71 0.84 19.49 8.56
C CYS A 71 0.17 20.41 9.59
N PRO A 72 0.69 21.62 9.82
CA PRO A 72 0.18 22.53 10.83
C PRO A 72 -1.32 22.79 10.69
N ASN A 73 -2.03 22.80 11.83
CA ASN A 73 -3.46 23.13 11.94
C ASN A 73 -4.41 22.24 11.15
N ILE A 74 -3.98 21.09 10.61
CA ILE A 74 -4.87 20.20 9.85
C ILE A 74 -6.07 19.72 10.68
N ASN A 75 -5.90 19.61 12.00
CA ASN A 75 -6.95 19.28 12.97
C ASN A 75 -7.95 20.41 13.26
N TRP A 76 -7.58 21.66 12.99
CA TRP A 76 -8.45 22.84 13.14
C TRP A 76 -9.09 23.27 11.80
N ASN A 77 -8.75 22.60 10.70
CA ASN A 77 -9.29 22.93 9.40
C ASN A 77 -10.70 22.33 9.23
N GLU A 78 -11.67 23.18 8.88
CA GLU A 78 -13.01 22.74 8.49
C GLU A 78 -13.08 22.28 7.03
N ARG A 79 -12.07 22.66 6.22
CA ARG A 79 -12.02 22.36 4.80
C ARG A 79 -10.66 21.80 4.43
N MET A 80 -10.69 20.63 3.79
CA MET A 80 -9.54 19.95 3.25
C MET A 80 -9.88 19.44 1.85
N GLY A 81 -8.90 19.47 0.95
CA GLY A 81 -8.97 18.84 -0.37
C GLY A 81 -7.77 17.93 -0.60
N LEU A 82 -7.89 17.06 -1.59
CA LEU A 82 -6.76 16.27 -2.09
C LEU A 82 -6.39 16.76 -3.48
N MET A 83 -5.09 16.91 -3.71
CA MET A 83 -4.54 17.17 -5.03
C MET A 83 -3.57 16.06 -5.39
N THR A 84 -3.61 15.66 -6.66
CA THR A 84 -2.66 14.70 -7.22
C THR A 84 -1.97 15.33 -8.43
N THR A 85 -0.69 15.02 -8.60
CA THR A 85 0.12 15.45 -9.73
C THR A 85 0.46 14.23 -10.58
N GLY A 86 0.13 14.27 -11.87
CA GLY A 86 0.43 13.18 -12.81
C GLY A 86 -0.57 12.01 -12.82
N SER A 87 -1.64 12.08 -12.02
CA SER A 87 -2.76 11.15 -12.03
C SER A 87 -4.08 11.89 -11.81
N SER A 88 -5.19 11.25 -12.14
CA SER A 88 -6.54 11.73 -11.80
C SER A 88 -7.14 10.96 -10.61
N THR A 89 -6.55 9.82 -10.26
CA THR A 89 -6.96 8.95 -9.15
C THR A 89 -5.84 8.80 -8.13
N ILE A 90 -6.23 8.54 -6.88
CA ILE A 90 -5.33 8.27 -5.76
C ILE A 90 -5.48 6.79 -5.41
N CYS A 91 -4.36 6.07 -5.32
CA CYS A 91 -4.35 4.64 -5.03
C CYS A 91 -3.72 4.35 -3.67
N VAL A 92 -4.13 3.24 -3.04
CA VAL A 92 -3.48 2.71 -1.84
C VAL A 92 -2.02 2.32 -2.11
N GLY A 93 -1.23 2.33 -1.05
CA GLY A 93 0.21 2.12 -1.05
C GLY A 93 0.95 3.45 -0.94
N SER A 94 1.59 3.90 -2.01
CA SER A 94 2.41 5.11 -2.00
C SER A 94 1.57 6.37 -2.19
N GLY A 95 1.84 7.40 -1.38
CA GLY A 95 1.25 8.74 -1.51
C GLY A 95 2.00 9.67 -2.46
N LEU A 96 3.01 9.19 -3.21
CA LEU A 96 3.80 10.01 -4.12
C LEU A 96 2.92 10.77 -5.11
N GLY A 97 3.20 12.07 -5.27
CA GLY A 97 2.40 12.96 -6.11
C GLY A 97 1.04 13.35 -5.51
N THR A 98 0.65 12.84 -4.34
CA THR A 98 -0.57 13.23 -3.62
C THR A 98 -0.24 14.21 -2.50
N SER A 99 -1.04 15.25 -2.36
CA SER A 99 -0.93 16.23 -1.29
C SER A 99 -2.29 16.57 -0.72
N VAL A 100 -2.35 16.63 0.60
CA VAL A 100 -3.48 17.22 1.31
C VAL A 100 -3.36 18.74 1.21
N VAL A 101 -4.44 19.40 0.81
CA VAL A 101 -4.52 20.84 0.68
C VAL A 101 -5.46 21.39 1.75
N THR A 102 -4.94 22.25 2.61
CA THR A 102 -5.70 22.90 3.68
C THR A 102 -5.56 24.40 3.62
N ARG A 103 -6.34 25.13 4.43
CA ARG A 103 -6.01 26.53 4.70
C ARG A 103 -4.73 26.56 5.55
N GLY A 104 -3.81 27.43 5.15
CA GLY A 104 -2.60 27.68 5.94
C GLY A 104 -2.90 28.52 7.19
N THR A 105 -1.88 28.69 8.01
CA THR A 105 -1.90 29.60 9.17
C THR A 105 -2.18 31.03 8.74
N ALA A 106 -2.96 31.78 9.54
CA ALA A 106 -3.33 33.19 9.36
C ALA A 106 -2.41 33.98 8.40
N GLY A 107 -2.94 34.31 7.21
CA GLY A 107 -2.26 35.13 6.20
C GLY A 107 -1.38 34.37 5.20
N ARG A 108 -1.03 33.10 5.44
CA ARG A 108 -0.35 32.24 4.45
C ARG A 108 -1.38 31.36 3.77
N GLY A 109 -1.70 31.66 2.50
CA GLY A 109 -2.80 31.09 1.70
C GLY A 109 -3.11 29.59 1.83
N GLN A 110 -3.01 28.82 0.75
CA GLN A 110 -3.25 27.37 0.80
C GLN A 110 -1.96 26.65 1.18
N GLN A 111 -2.06 25.70 2.11
CA GLN A 111 -0.99 24.82 2.54
C GLN A 111 -1.09 23.49 1.80
N ARG A 112 0.05 22.92 1.40
CA ARG A 112 0.14 21.60 0.77
C ARG A 112 0.99 20.68 1.64
N CYS A 113 0.43 19.56 2.07
CA CYS A 113 1.07 18.58 2.91
C CYS A 113 1.21 17.28 2.13
N PRO A 114 2.45 16.90 1.73
CA PRO A 114 2.69 15.69 0.95
C PRO A 114 2.27 14.44 1.72
N VAL A 115 1.63 13.50 1.01
CA VAL A 115 1.26 12.20 1.57
C VAL A 115 2.40 11.22 1.34
N GLN A 116 2.77 10.46 2.37
CA GLN A 116 3.76 9.41 2.30
C GLN A 116 3.11 8.07 1.92
N THR A 117 2.04 7.70 2.63
CA THR A 117 1.42 6.37 2.50
C THR A 117 -0.10 6.48 2.61
N ILE A 118 -0.79 5.62 1.87
CA ILE A 118 -2.25 5.56 1.81
C ILE A 118 -2.67 4.13 2.10
N THR A 119 -3.40 3.93 3.18
CA THR A 119 -3.84 2.61 3.65
C THR A 119 -5.36 2.54 3.58
N ALA A 120 -5.93 1.51 2.94
CA ALA A 120 -7.36 1.24 3.07
C ALA A 120 -7.61 0.60 4.44
N LEU A 121 -8.62 1.09 5.16
CA LEU A 121 -9.05 0.50 6.42
C LEU A 121 -10.17 -0.49 6.15
N THR A 122 -10.06 -1.65 6.79
CA THR A 122 -11.11 -2.66 6.84
C THR A 122 -12.31 -2.16 7.67
N PRO A 123 -13.53 -2.68 7.45
CA PRO A 123 -14.69 -2.31 8.26
C PRO A 123 -14.46 -2.51 9.77
N GLU A 124 -13.73 -3.54 10.14
CA GLU A 124 -13.37 -3.87 11.52
C GLU A 124 -12.43 -2.81 12.12
N GLU A 125 -11.41 -2.39 11.37
CA GLU A 125 -10.52 -1.30 11.79
C GLU A 125 -11.28 0.02 11.94
N VAL A 126 -12.18 0.33 10.99
CA VAL A 126 -13.02 1.53 11.05
C VAL A 126 -13.95 1.51 12.27
N ALA A 127 -14.49 0.35 12.63
CA ALA A 127 -15.33 0.19 13.81
C ALA A 127 -14.53 0.36 15.11
N ALA A 128 -13.24 -0.02 15.10
CA ALA A 128 -12.33 0.14 16.23
C ALA A 128 -11.80 1.59 16.40
N LEU A 129 -11.95 2.46 15.40
CA LEU A 129 -11.52 3.86 15.51
C LEU A 129 -12.32 4.62 16.58
N PRO A 130 -11.65 5.48 17.39
CA PRO A 130 -12.34 6.41 18.26
C PRO A 130 -13.31 7.29 17.46
N GLY A 131 -14.48 7.61 18.04
CA GLY A 131 -15.53 8.34 17.31
C GLY A 131 -15.09 9.68 16.71
N ARG A 132 -14.12 10.37 17.34
CA ARG A 132 -13.53 11.63 16.86
C ARG A 132 -12.60 11.45 15.65
N GLU A 133 -12.07 10.24 15.43
CA GLU A 133 -11.10 9.90 14.38
C GLU A 133 -11.77 9.20 13.19
N ARG A 134 -13.06 8.85 13.33
CA ARG A 134 -13.86 8.20 12.30
C ARG A 134 -14.51 9.24 11.37
N PRO A 135 -14.19 9.24 10.06
CA PRO A 135 -14.80 10.11 9.06
C PRO A 135 -16.16 9.58 8.56
#